data_AF-A0AAV0XJB3-F1
#
_entry.id   AF-A0AAV0XJB3-F1
#
_cell.length_a   1.000
_cell.length_b   1.000
_cell.length_c   1.000
_cell.angle_alpha   90.00
_cell.angle_beta   90.00
_cell.angle_gamma   90.00
#
_symmetry.space_group_name_H-M   'P 1'
#
loop_
_entity.id
_entity.type
_entity.pdbx_description
1 polymer ?
#
loop_
_entity_poly.entity_id
_entity_poly.type
_entity_poly.pdbx_seq_one_letter_code
_entity_poly.pdbx_strand_id
1 'polypeptide(L)'
;MPGLNDIIFNSIELKMKNLKDDAKDFMLCVDEMAIKTNLFYNLSKDCIIGFNNSYDQKTYEPAKHVLCFMIRSLNYNLKQLVAYYFINNSCTGITLQNTIVAVITKLQSIGINIRVFTTDQGPNFYSFSTKMHVSSERPFFCEWEKNILCI
;
A
#
# COMPACT_ATOMS: atom_id res chain seq x y z
N MET A 1 3.58 11.99 7.18
CA MET A 1 4.56 12.12 6.08
C MET A 1 4.26 10.97 5.13
N PRO A 2 4.66 11.03 3.84
CA PRO A 2 4.59 9.86 2.98
C PRO A 2 5.28 8.66 3.64
N GLY A 3 4.73 7.48 3.42
CA GLY A 3 5.16 6.23 4.02
C GLY A 3 4.11 5.57 4.91
N LEU A 4 4.57 4.56 5.65
CA LEU A 4 3.83 3.94 6.74
C LEU A 4 3.74 4.92 7.92
N ASN A 5 2.53 5.17 8.42
CA ASN A 5 2.32 6.07 9.54
C ASN A 5 2.07 5.27 10.83
N ASP A 6 3.07 5.20 11.71
CA ASP A 6 2.99 4.43 12.95
C ASP A 6 1.80 4.83 13.84
N ILE A 7 1.37 6.09 13.84
CA ILE A 7 0.20 6.53 14.61
C ILE A 7 -1.07 5.83 14.09
N ILE A 8 -1.21 5.72 12.76
CA ILE A 8 -2.33 5.01 12.13
C ILE A 8 -2.24 3.52 12.46
N PHE A 9 -1.07 2.91 12.31
CA PHE A 9 -0.88 1.48 12.59
C PHE A 9 -1.14 1.13 14.06
N ASN A 10 -0.66 1.94 15.01
CA ASN A 10 -0.93 1.74 16.44
C ASN A 10 -2.43 1.85 16.76
N SER A 11 -3.13 2.81 16.13
CA SER A 11 -4.58 2.95 16.29
C SER A 11 -5.35 1.75 15.73
N ILE A 12 -4.91 1.22 14.58
CA ILE A 12 -5.49 0.03 13.97
C ILE A 12 -5.21 -1.20 14.83
N GLU A 13 -3.99 -1.37 15.33
CA GLU A 13 -3.60 -2.48 16.20
C GLU A 13 -4.48 -2.55 17.47
N LEU A 14 -4.72 -1.40 18.12
CA LEU A 14 -5.63 -1.30 19.27
C LEU A 14 -7.06 -1.71 18.92
N LYS A 15 -7.53 -1.38 17.71
CA LYS A 15 -8.84 -1.86 17.22
C LYS A 15 -8.82 -3.37 17.00
N MET A 16 -7.77 -3.91 16.37
CA MET A 16 -7.64 -5.34 16.08
C MET A 16 -7.63 -6.21 17.34
N LYS A 17 -7.07 -5.71 18.46
CA LYS A 17 -7.07 -6.40 19.76
C LYS A 17 -8.48 -6.65 20.31
N ASN A 18 -9.45 -5.79 19.98
CA ASN A 18 -10.83 -5.88 20.46
C ASN A 18 -11.76 -6.59 19.45
N LEU A 19 -11.26 -6.92 18.26
CA LEU A 19 -12.02 -7.58 17.22
C LEU A 19 -11.93 -9.11 17.37
N LYS A 20 -13.03 -9.78 17.06
CA LYS A 20 -13.08 -11.23 16.86
C LYS A 20 -12.22 -11.62 15.66
N ASP A 21 -11.79 -12.88 15.61
CA ASP A 21 -10.87 -13.34 14.55
C ASP A 21 -11.50 -13.32 13.15
N ASP A 22 -12.81 -13.53 13.04
CA ASP A 22 -13.57 -13.36 11.80
C ASP A 22 -13.53 -11.90 11.30
N ALA A 23 -13.41 -10.91 12.19
CA ALA A 23 -13.32 -9.50 11.83
C ALA A 23 -11.92 -9.06 11.38
N LYS A 24 -10.92 -9.94 11.40
CA LYS A 24 -9.52 -9.63 11.04
C LYS A 24 -9.17 -9.93 9.58
N ASP A 25 -10.13 -10.37 8.78
CA ASP A 25 -9.95 -10.59 7.34
C ASP A 25 -10.22 -9.29 6.54
N PHE A 26 -9.22 -8.85 5.78
CA PHE A 26 -9.21 -7.59 5.05
C PHE A 26 -8.79 -7.76 3.59
N MET A 27 -9.24 -6.81 2.80
CA MET A 27 -8.81 -6.51 1.44
C MET A 27 -7.85 -5.32 1.46
N LEU A 28 -6.77 -5.41 0.70
CA LEU A 28 -5.87 -4.31 0.42
C LEU A 28 -6.18 -3.75 -0.97
N CYS A 29 -6.61 -2.49 -1.02
CA CYS A 29 -6.82 -1.73 -2.25
C CYS A 29 -5.61 -0.81 -2.47
N VAL A 30 -5.00 -0.90 -3.65
CA VAL A 30 -3.90 -0.01 -4.04
C VAL A 30 -4.29 0.73 -5.30
N ASP A 31 -4.06 2.05 -5.29
CA ASP A 31 -4.41 2.91 -6.41
C ASP A 31 -3.35 4.00 -6.61
N GLU A 32 -3.15 4.42 -7.86
CA GLU A 32 -2.20 5.45 -8.25
C GLU A 32 -2.97 6.69 -8.74
N MET A 33 -2.90 7.78 -7.96
CA MET A 33 -3.59 9.02 -8.28
C MET A 33 -2.61 10.07 -8.83
N ALA A 34 -2.88 10.59 -10.02
CA ALA A 34 -2.14 11.73 -10.55
C ALA A 34 -2.36 12.99 -9.70
N ILE A 35 -1.28 13.73 -9.44
CA ILE A 35 -1.31 14.98 -8.69
C ILE A 35 -0.66 16.11 -9.49
N LYS A 36 -1.05 17.35 -9.20
CA LYS A 36 -0.32 18.50 -9.71
C LYS A 36 1.06 18.53 -9.07
N THR A 37 2.09 18.36 -9.90
CA THR A 37 3.49 18.46 -9.47
C THR A 37 3.74 19.82 -8.83
N ASN A 38 4.15 19.80 -7.57
CA ASN A 38 4.49 20.98 -6.81
C ASN A 38 5.44 20.61 -5.66
N LEU A 39 6.35 21.53 -5.33
CA LEU A 39 7.20 21.43 -4.16
C LEU A 39 6.79 22.53 -3.19
N PHE A 40 6.59 22.17 -1.93
CA PHE A 40 6.33 23.15 -0.88
C PHE A 40 7.16 22.86 0.35
N TYR A 41 7.64 23.93 0.97
CA TYR A 41 8.40 23.83 2.20
C TYR A 41 7.46 23.84 3.41
N ASN A 42 7.57 22.80 4.23
CA ASN A 42 6.80 22.67 5.47
C ASN A 42 7.64 23.18 6.65
N LEU A 43 7.34 24.41 7.10
CA LEU A 43 8.02 25.05 8.23
C LEU A 43 8.00 24.22 9.51
N SER A 44 6.87 23.60 9.83
CA SER A 44 6.72 22.84 11.08
C SER A 44 7.59 21.58 11.15
N LYS A 45 7.99 21.05 9.98
CA LYS A 45 8.77 19.82 9.87
C LYS A 45 10.15 20.05 9.28
N ASP A 46 10.50 21.31 9.02
CA ASP A 46 11.74 21.72 8.36
C ASP A 46 12.11 20.83 7.16
N CYS A 47 11.15 20.61 6.24
CA CYS A 47 11.38 19.77 5.07
C CYS A 47 10.56 20.18 3.85
N ILE A 48 11.10 19.87 2.66
CA ILE A 48 10.39 20.05 1.40
C ILE A 48 9.53 18.81 1.12
N ILE A 49 8.25 19.04 0.84
CA ILE A 49 7.27 18.02 0.47
C ILE A 49 7.00 18.10 -1.03
N GLY A 50 6.82 16.94 -1.65
CA GLY A 50 6.51 16.82 -3.07
C GLY A 50 7.61 16.16 -3.91
N PHE A 51 8.71 15.74 -3.29
CA PHE A 51 9.71 14.88 -3.94
C PHE A 51 9.27 13.41 -3.97
N ASN A 52 9.82 12.67 -4.94
CA ASN A 52 9.71 11.22 -5.03
C ASN A 52 10.23 10.55 -3.75
N ASN A 53 9.37 9.76 -3.13
CA ASN A 53 9.59 9.13 -1.84
C ASN A 53 8.77 7.83 -1.79
N SER A 54 9.31 6.79 -2.44
CA SER A 54 8.84 5.41 -2.33
C SER A 54 9.39 4.74 -1.07
N TYR A 55 9.07 3.47 -0.84
CA TYR A 55 9.55 2.73 0.32
C TYR A 55 11.09 2.59 0.36
N ASP A 56 11.71 2.30 -0.78
CA ASP A 56 13.14 2.00 -0.92
C ASP A 56 13.95 3.12 -1.58
N GLN A 57 13.29 4.13 -2.17
CA GLN A 57 13.95 5.16 -2.97
C GLN A 57 13.42 6.57 -2.67
N LYS A 58 14.37 7.47 -2.38
CA LYS A 58 14.12 8.91 -2.24
C LYS A 58 14.98 9.65 -3.24
N THR A 59 14.37 10.41 -4.14
CA THR A 59 15.08 11.23 -5.14
C THR A 59 14.56 12.65 -5.12
N TYR A 60 15.37 13.61 -5.59
CA TYR A 60 14.97 15.03 -5.70
C TYR A 60 14.08 15.31 -6.90
N GLU A 61 13.46 14.28 -7.46
CA GLU A 61 12.56 14.40 -8.60
C GLU A 61 11.15 14.74 -8.11
N PRO A 62 10.49 15.78 -8.65
CA PRO A 62 9.15 16.16 -8.20
C PRO A 62 8.10 15.08 -8.48
N ALA A 63 7.30 14.71 -7.51
CA ALA A 63 6.26 13.70 -7.67
C ALA A 63 5.17 14.15 -8.65
N LYS A 64 4.70 13.21 -9.47
CA LYS A 64 3.56 13.37 -10.38
C LYS A 64 2.36 12.53 -9.96
N HIS A 65 2.60 11.51 -9.13
CA HIS A 65 1.59 10.57 -8.67
C HIS A 65 1.70 10.35 -7.16
N VAL A 66 0.60 9.88 -6.56
CA VAL A 66 0.54 9.37 -5.19
C VAL A 66 0.01 7.95 -5.24
N LEU A 67 0.81 7.00 -4.74
CA LEU A 67 0.41 5.62 -4.55
C LEU A 67 -0.24 5.48 -3.18
N CYS A 68 -1.53 5.14 -3.15
CA CYS A 68 -2.34 5.04 -1.95
C CYS A 68 -2.60 3.58 -1.58
N PHE A 69 -2.52 3.27 -0.29
CA PHE A 69 -2.83 1.95 0.25
C PHE A 69 -3.98 2.07 1.25
N MET A 70 -5.10 1.40 0.95
CA MET A 70 -6.29 1.40 1.79
C MET A 70 -6.66 -0.03 2.15
N ILE A 71 -6.93 -0.28 3.43
CA ILE A 71 -7.52 -1.54 3.87
C ILE A 71 -9.04 -1.41 3.94
N ARG A 72 -9.74 -2.49 3.60
CA ARG A 72 -11.18 -2.63 3.77
C ARG A 72 -11.50 -3.98 4.41
N SER A 73 -12.32 -3.99 5.47
CA SER A 73 -12.75 -5.24 6.08
C SER A 73 -13.68 -6.00 5.13
N LEU A 74 -13.54 -7.32 5.08
CA LEU A 74 -14.42 -8.18 4.28
C LEU A 74 -15.77 -8.40 4.96
N ASN A 75 -15.77 -8.47 6.29
CA ASN A 75 -16.96 -8.83 7.09
C ASN A 75 -17.67 -7.61 7.70
N TYR A 76 -17.02 -6.45 7.72
CA TYR A 76 -17.54 -5.24 8.36
C TYR A 76 -17.36 -3.99 7.49
N ASN A 77 -18.14 -2.95 7.76
CA ASN A 77 -18.00 -1.66 7.08
C ASN A 77 -16.88 -0.80 7.69
N LEU A 78 -15.63 -1.28 7.58
CA LEU A 78 -14.44 -0.57 8.01
C LEU A 78 -13.52 -0.36 6.80
N LYS A 79 -13.11 0.89 6.58
CA LYS A 79 -12.10 1.27 5.59
C LYS A 79 -11.14 2.29 6.19
N GLN A 80 -9.86 2.18 5.88
CA GLN A 80 -8.83 3.08 6.41
C GLN A 80 -7.66 3.18 5.43
N LEU A 81 -7.22 4.41 5.13
CA LEU A 81 -5.96 4.64 4.44
C LEU A 81 -4.81 4.36 5.41
N VAL A 82 -3.88 3.49 5.03
CA VAL A 82 -2.79 3.01 5.89
C VAL A 82 -1.42 3.54 5.48
N ALA A 83 -1.23 3.80 4.19
CA ALA A 83 0.01 4.37 3.67
C ALA A 83 -0.25 5.17 2.40
N TYR A 84 0.65 6.10 2.11
CA TYR A 84 0.70 6.76 0.81
C TYR A 84 2.15 7.13 0.48
N TYR A 85 2.53 7.07 -0.80
CA TYR A 85 3.87 7.37 -1.25
C TYR A 85 3.83 8.33 -2.44
N PHE A 86 4.77 9.28 -2.47
CA PHE A 86 4.90 10.21 -3.59
C PHE A 86 5.81 9.61 -4.66
N ILE A 87 5.38 9.63 -5.92
CA ILE A 87 6.12 8.97 -7.01
C ILE A 87 6.25 9.91 -8.21
N ASN A 88 7.46 10.05 -8.79
CA ASN A 88 7.69 10.89 -9.98
C ASN A 88 7.24 10.20 -11.27
N ASN A 89 7.66 8.96 -11.50
CA ASN A 89 7.27 8.16 -12.66
C ASN A 89 6.48 6.95 -12.19
N SER A 90 5.65 6.41 -13.08
CA SER A 90 4.97 5.12 -12.91
C SER A 90 5.92 4.13 -12.22
N CYS A 91 5.58 3.74 -10.99
CA CYS A 91 6.50 3.11 -10.05
C CYS A 91 7.23 1.93 -10.72
N THR A 92 8.57 1.94 -10.78
CA THR A 92 9.28 0.82 -11.43
C THR A 92 8.84 -0.48 -10.75
N GLY A 93 8.60 -1.53 -11.53
CA GLY A 93 7.87 -2.69 -11.00
C GLY A 93 8.55 -3.38 -9.81
N ILE A 94 9.84 -3.15 -9.55
CA ILE A 94 10.54 -3.65 -8.35
C ILE A 94 10.23 -2.77 -7.13
N THR A 95 10.35 -1.45 -7.26
CA THR A 95 10.01 -0.51 -6.18
C THR A 95 8.54 -0.64 -5.76
N LEU A 96 7.64 -0.83 -6.72
CA LEU A 96 6.22 -1.06 -6.43
C LEU A 96 6.02 -2.36 -5.64
N GLN A 97 6.64 -3.45 -6.10
CA GLN A 97 6.59 -4.75 -5.43
C GLN A 97 7.11 -4.64 -3.99
N ASN A 98 8.30 -4.06 -3.79
CA ASN A 98 8.89 -3.85 -2.46
C ASN A 98 7.97 -3.04 -1.56
N THR A 99 7.35 -1.99 -2.09
CA THR A 99 6.41 -1.14 -1.35
C THR A 99 5.15 -1.92 -0.94
N ILE A 100 4.55 -2.68 -1.86
CA ILE A 100 3.36 -3.51 -1.57
C ILE A 100 3.68 -4.57 -0.51
N VAL A 101 4.78 -5.31 -0.68
CA VAL A 101 5.21 -6.36 0.25
C VAL A 101 5.48 -5.78 1.65
N ALA A 102 6.14 -4.62 1.73
CA ALA A 102 6.40 -3.94 3.00
C ALA A 102 5.10 -3.53 3.72
N VAL A 103 4.11 -3.01 2.98
CA VAL A 103 2.79 -2.65 3.53
C VAL A 103 2.05 -3.90 4.01
N ILE A 104 2.01 -4.97 3.22
CA ILE A 104 1.37 -6.25 3.60
C ILE A 104 2.03 -6.80 4.88
N THR A 105 3.36 -6.85 4.92
CA THR A 105 4.13 -7.34 6.07
C THR A 105 3.81 -6.54 7.33
N LYS A 106 3.76 -5.20 7.24
CA LYS A 106 3.42 -4.35 8.38
C LYS A 106 1.97 -4.56 8.84
N LEU A 107 1.02 -4.71 7.93
CA LEU A 107 -0.38 -5.00 8.27
C LEU A 107 -0.52 -6.36 8.97
N GLN A 108 0.16 -7.39 8.47
CA GLN A 108 0.15 -8.71 9.09
C GLN A 108 0.78 -8.69 10.49
N SER A 109 1.83 -7.89 10.71
CA SER A 109 2.47 -7.74 12.02
C SER A 109 1.55 -7.19 13.11
N ILE A 110 0.49 -6.46 12.75
CA ILE A 110 -0.50 -5.89 13.68
C ILE A 110 -1.79 -6.73 13.77
N GLY A 111 -1.76 -7.97 13.26
CA GLY A 111 -2.86 -8.93 13.38
C GLY A 111 -3.94 -8.82 12.29
N ILE A 112 -3.66 -8.16 11.16
CA ILE A 112 -4.56 -8.10 10.01
C ILE A 112 -4.24 -9.25 9.05
N ASN A 113 -5.26 -10.02 8.67
CA ASN A 113 -5.16 -11.04 7.63
C ASN A 113 -5.58 -10.45 6.27
N ILE A 114 -4.61 -10.13 5.43
CA ILE A 114 -4.87 -9.74 4.05
C ILE A 114 -5.24 -10.99 3.24
N ARG A 115 -6.49 -11.05 2.78
CA ARG A 115 -7.04 -12.15 1.97
C ARG A 115 -7.17 -11.81 0.50
N VAL A 116 -7.42 -10.53 0.22
CA VAL A 116 -7.67 -10.01 -1.11
C VAL A 116 -6.77 -8.81 -1.36
N PHE A 117 -6.19 -8.74 -2.54
CA PHE A 117 -5.45 -7.61 -3.07
C PHE A 117 -6.14 -7.15 -4.34
N THR A 118 -6.37 -5.85 -4.48
CA THR A 118 -6.93 -5.27 -5.71
C THR A 118 -6.21 -4.01 -6.11
N THR A 119 -6.19 -3.78 -7.41
CA THR A 119 -5.57 -2.63 -8.07
C THR A 119 -6.40 -2.20 -9.26
N ASP A 120 -6.05 -1.08 -9.87
CA ASP A 120 -6.51 -0.81 -11.23
C ASP A 120 -5.80 -1.75 -12.24
N GLN A 121 -6.18 -1.63 -13.51
CA GLN A 121 -5.56 -2.37 -14.63
C GLN A 121 -4.39 -1.58 -15.25
N GLY A 122 -3.73 -0.72 -14.46
CA GLY A 122 -2.59 0.06 -14.89
C GLY A 122 -1.38 -0.82 -15.24
N PRO A 123 -0.51 -0.36 -16.16
CA PRO A 123 0.63 -1.15 -16.62
C PRO A 123 1.61 -1.53 -15.49
N ASN A 124 1.73 -0.69 -14.45
CA ASN A 124 2.56 -0.97 -13.29
C ASN A 124 2.07 -2.20 -12.52
N PHE A 125 0.77 -2.29 -12.30
CA PHE A 125 0.16 -3.40 -11.56
C PHE A 125 0.08 -4.67 -12.41
N TYR A 126 -0.10 -4.55 -13.72
CA TYR A 126 0.06 -5.68 -14.64
C TYR A 126 1.48 -6.25 -14.61
N SER A 127 2.50 -5.39 -14.58
CA SER A 127 3.89 -5.83 -14.41
C SER A 127 4.11 -6.52 -13.07
N PHE A 128 3.52 -5.98 -11.99
CA PHE A 128 3.55 -6.60 -10.66
C PHE A 128 2.89 -7.99 -10.65
N SER A 129 1.68 -8.14 -11.19
CA SER A 129 0.96 -9.41 -11.19
C SER A 129 1.72 -10.50 -11.96
N THR A 130 2.33 -10.12 -13.09
CA THR A 130 3.21 -11.01 -13.88
C THR A 130 4.42 -11.47 -13.07
N LYS A 131 5.08 -10.56 -12.34
CA LYS A 131 6.24 -10.89 -11.48
C LYS A 131 5.86 -11.75 -10.28
N MET A 132 4.64 -11.59 -9.76
CA MET A 132 4.10 -12.41 -8.68
C MET A 132 3.49 -13.73 -9.17
N HIS A 133 3.61 -14.02 -10.48
CA HIS A 133 3.09 -15.23 -11.12
C HIS A 133 1.57 -15.40 -10.96
N VAL A 134 0.83 -14.30 -10.98
CA VAL A 134 -0.65 -14.30 -10.96
C VAL A 134 -1.16 -14.56 -12.38
N SER A 135 -2.07 -15.51 -12.53
CA SER A 135 -2.75 -15.86 -13.79
C SER A 135 -4.20 -16.25 -13.54
N SER A 136 -4.96 -16.55 -14.59
CA SER A 136 -6.33 -17.06 -14.47
C SER A 136 -6.40 -18.40 -13.73
N GLU A 137 -5.39 -19.26 -13.91
CA GLU A 137 -5.27 -20.57 -13.25
C GLU A 137 -4.74 -20.43 -11.82
N ARG A 138 -3.95 -19.38 -11.56
CA ARG A 138 -3.38 -19.04 -10.26
C ARG A 138 -3.70 -17.58 -9.92
N PRO A 139 -4.95 -17.25 -9.50
CA PRO A 139 -5.37 -15.87 -9.25
C PRO A 139 -4.86 -15.35 -7.90
N PHE A 140 -3.73 -15.85 -7.39
CA PHE A 140 -3.20 -15.51 -6.08
C PHE A 140 -1.67 -15.49 -6.08
N PHE A 141 -1.11 -14.64 -5.22
CA PHE A 141 0.31 -14.65 -4.89
C PHE A 141 0.51 -15.04 -3.42
N CYS A 142 1.71 -15.50 -3.09
CA CYS A 142 2.03 -16.03 -1.77
C CYS A 142 2.90 -15.04 -0.99
N GLU A 143 2.46 -14.68 0.21
CA GLU A 143 3.24 -13.94 1.19
C GLU A 143 3.18 -14.69 2.53
N TRP A 144 4.33 -15.13 3.05
CA TRP A 144 4.45 -15.90 4.30
C TRP A 144 3.53 -17.14 4.34
N GLU A 145 3.57 -17.95 3.29
CA GLU A 145 2.75 -19.18 3.13
C GLU A 145 1.23 -18.93 3.08
N LYS A 146 0.78 -17.68 3.05
CA LYS A 146 -0.63 -17.31 2.85
C LYS A 146 -0.87 -16.93 1.39
N ASN A 147 -1.92 -17.51 0.81
CA ASN A 147 -2.40 -17.13 -0.51
C ASN A 147 -3.26 -15.86 -0.39
N ILE A 148 -2.87 -14.82 -1.13
CA ILE A 148 -3.60 -13.57 -1.26
C ILE A 148 -4.23 -13.56 -2.65
N LEU A 149 -5.57 -13.57 -2.71
CA LEU A 149 -6.32 -13.50 -3.95
C LEU A 149 -6.12 -12.12 -4.60
N CYS A 150 -5.70 -12.10 -5.86
CA CYS A 150 -5.48 -10.89 -6.64
C CYS A 150 -6.67 -10.70 -7.60
N ILE A 151 -7.37 -9.56 -7.49
CA ILE A 151 -8.56 -9.23 -8.29
C ILE A 151 -8.37 -7.89 -9.01
#